data_AF-A0A7G8UUB2-F1
#
_entry.id   AF-A0A7G8UUB2-F1
#
_cell.length_a   1.000
_cell.length_b   1.000
_cell.length_c   1.000
_cell.angle_alpha   90.00
_cell.angle_beta   90.00
_cell.angle_gamma   90.00
#
_symmetry.space_group_name_H-M   'P 1'
#
loop_
_entity.id
_entity.type
_entity.pdbx_description
1 polymer ?
#
loop_
_entity_poly.entity_id
_entity_poly.type
_entity_poly.pdbx_seq_one_letter_code
_entity_poly.pdbx_strand_id
1 'polypeptide(L)'
;MNAHENRNGAVTKGKRWDVDGQFPIGVFHIPGPADTSHAAYAAIRELNANLVVATNEITTPARTDWALEQAEANGLKMLVTDTGIRWVQCEWIAQDADDGSALFVRKGEPIGQTFTTPAVEGLKLAFVSFKLGEPPEDESLTLRLTVYDSPGKNELVAASSWHAAAGTRYPEFVFANFPQSREADRFALAPETAYYMELSTESDKPIGPLLTSREDAYSGGAAYRGCDELGCDLYFQLTLATPRGGSISAFAPDSRPSDEFVRTFVRHYKDNPALLGYNLIDEPFGEIYSSMHGTTQAIKALDPDRLVYVNHYALNDEGEHYFSLEGTPPMRYEAYVTDWLDTNPDLMSYDYYPFLTSGLDEKVHYQTLEFLREQCAAYGKDLWVYIQSVAYDTFHIAKPTEHEMRFHVYSSLAYGAKGYIYFTYETPHTNGETGFHNGLLLPDGTRNDTFQYAAAINREVQKLGPALLNLTLDHVYHTGGLPPATRELMPQSGIELAEGGDHSEQSPPLIISLFTAENGDKFVMIVSKQLLEVQDARLRFLAKPEFIHEWRNEDGKKWHQQEEVGVLSEADYDKETGVLSVSLRPGEGKLYRIEG
;
A
#
# COMPACT_ATOMS: atom_id res chain seq x y z
N MET A 1 -28.92 -9.57 15.22
CA MET A 1 -29.02 -9.55 16.70
C MET A 1 -28.01 -8.49 17.14
N ASN A 2 -28.48 -7.35 17.61
CA ASN A 2 -27.71 -6.10 17.70
C ASN A 2 -26.48 -6.24 18.62
N ALA A 3 -25.28 -6.14 18.05
CA ALA A 3 -24.01 -6.12 18.79
C ALA A 3 -23.65 -4.74 19.37
N HIS A 4 -24.51 -3.72 19.19
CA HIS A 4 -24.23 -2.34 19.59
C HIS A 4 -24.39 -2.04 21.10
N GLU A 5 -24.96 -2.94 21.92
CA GLU A 5 -25.28 -2.64 23.32
C GLU A 5 -24.27 -3.15 24.37
N ASN A 6 -23.10 -3.69 23.98
CA ASN A 6 -22.21 -4.36 24.97
C ASN A 6 -20.72 -4.02 24.91
N ARG A 7 -20.34 -2.80 24.48
CA ARG A 7 -18.96 -2.31 24.62
C ARG A 7 -18.82 -1.31 25.78
N ASN A 8 -19.21 -1.74 26.99
CA ASN A 8 -18.99 -1.00 28.25
C ASN A 8 -17.62 -1.31 28.91
N GLY A 9 -16.70 -1.95 28.18
CA GLY A 9 -15.30 -2.11 28.58
C GLY A 9 -14.42 -1.02 27.97
N ALA A 10 -13.29 -0.70 28.61
CA ALA A 10 -12.29 0.19 28.01
C ALA A 10 -11.90 -0.34 26.61
N VAL A 11 -12.09 0.46 25.56
CA VAL A 11 -11.68 0.12 24.20
C VAL A 11 -10.17 -0.11 24.22
N THR A 12 -9.73 -1.33 23.89
CA THR A 12 -8.30 -1.63 23.79
C THR A 12 -7.79 -1.03 22.49
N LYS A 13 -6.92 -0.02 22.58
CA LYS A 13 -6.28 0.58 21.40
C LYS A 13 -5.41 -0.48 20.71
N GLY A 14 -5.58 -0.62 19.40
CA GLY A 14 -4.75 -1.50 18.59
C GLY A 14 -3.29 -1.07 18.55
N LYS A 15 -2.44 -1.91 17.95
CA LYS A 15 -1.06 -1.55 17.64
C LYS A 15 -1.08 -0.32 16.71
N ARG A 16 -0.29 0.70 17.05
CA ARG A 16 -0.07 1.84 16.17
C ARG A 16 0.86 1.44 15.04
N TRP A 17 0.58 1.91 13.83
CA TRP A 17 1.43 1.67 12.67
C TRP A 17 2.17 2.96 12.27
N ASP A 18 3.49 2.91 12.39
CA ASP A 18 4.43 3.88 11.87
C ASP A 18 5.41 3.19 10.91
N VAL A 19 6.26 3.98 10.24
CA VAL A 19 7.32 3.45 9.36
C VAL A 19 8.67 3.92 9.89
N ASP A 20 9.38 3.05 10.60
CA ASP A 20 10.64 3.35 11.28
C ASP A 20 10.55 4.63 12.13
N GLY A 21 9.47 4.77 12.91
CA GLY A 21 9.19 5.93 13.77
C GLY A 21 8.66 7.17 13.05
N GLN A 22 8.46 7.12 11.72
CA GLN A 22 7.93 8.23 10.92
C GLN A 22 6.45 8.07 10.62
N PHE A 23 5.78 9.18 10.33
CA PHE A 23 4.39 9.16 9.85
C PHE A 23 4.31 8.42 8.51
N PRO A 24 3.45 7.39 8.37
CA PRO A 24 3.30 6.64 7.14
C PRO A 24 2.83 7.52 5.97
N ILE A 25 3.67 7.59 4.93
CA ILE A 25 3.35 8.24 3.65
C ILE A 25 3.72 7.25 2.55
N GLY A 26 2.71 6.74 1.86
CA GLY A 26 2.87 5.70 0.86
C GLY A 26 2.51 6.12 -0.55
N VAL A 27 2.86 5.25 -1.49
CA VAL A 27 2.42 5.34 -2.88
C VAL A 27 1.89 3.98 -3.36
N PHE A 28 0.85 4.05 -4.18
CA PHE A 28 0.26 2.93 -4.90
C PHE A 28 0.51 3.09 -6.40
N HIS A 29 0.41 1.99 -7.15
CA HIS A 29 0.84 1.90 -8.55
C HIS A 29 2.32 2.29 -8.71
N ILE A 30 3.16 1.61 -7.94
CA ILE A 30 4.62 1.75 -7.88
C ILE A 30 5.27 1.38 -9.23
N PRO A 31 6.59 1.61 -9.43
CA PRO A 31 7.26 1.21 -10.65
C PRO A 31 6.96 -0.22 -11.06
N GLY A 32 6.52 -0.40 -12.31
CA GLY A 32 6.30 -1.72 -12.87
C GLY A 32 7.60 -2.54 -12.97
N PRO A 33 7.53 -3.81 -13.41
CA PRO A 33 8.71 -4.68 -13.46
C PRO A 33 9.85 -4.12 -14.31
N ALA A 34 9.53 -3.49 -15.45
CA ALA A 34 10.52 -2.90 -16.34
C ALA A 34 11.14 -1.59 -15.81
N ASP A 35 10.43 -0.89 -14.93
CA ASP A 35 10.82 0.42 -14.40
C ASP A 35 11.41 0.32 -12.97
N THR A 36 11.35 -0.88 -12.36
CA THR A 36 11.90 -1.16 -11.03
C THR A 36 13.42 -1.06 -11.04
N SER A 37 13.92 0.05 -10.50
CA SER A 37 15.34 0.38 -10.44
C SER A 37 15.67 1.19 -9.18
N HIS A 38 16.94 1.25 -8.83
CA HIS A 38 17.41 2.09 -7.71
C HIS A 38 16.98 3.54 -7.88
N ALA A 39 17.08 4.10 -9.10
CA ALA A 39 16.71 5.48 -9.40
C ALA A 39 15.21 5.73 -9.26
N ALA A 40 14.36 4.79 -9.66
CA ALA A 40 12.92 4.92 -9.52
C ALA A 40 12.49 4.93 -8.04
N TYR A 41 13.08 4.08 -7.20
CA TYR A 41 12.80 4.02 -5.76
C TYR A 41 13.43 5.20 -5.00
N ALA A 42 14.60 5.69 -5.44
CA ALA A 42 15.17 6.94 -4.94
C ALA A 42 14.21 8.13 -5.19
N ALA A 43 13.57 8.18 -6.37
CA ALA A 43 12.58 9.21 -6.69
C ALA A 43 11.33 9.13 -5.80
N ILE A 44 10.87 7.92 -5.42
CA ILE A 44 9.81 7.77 -4.41
C ILE A 44 10.26 8.37 -3.07
N ARG A 45 11.51 8.13 -2.65
CA ARG A 45 12.02 8.74 -1.40
C ARG A 45 12.12 10.27 -1.48
N GLU A 46 12.42 10.83 -2.66
CA GLU A 46 12.40 12.29 -2.89
C GLU A 46 11.02 12.93 -2.71
N LEU A 47 9.93 12.17 -2.85
CA LEU A 47 8.57 12.60 -2.50
C LEU A 47 8.38 12.76 -0.98
N ASN A 48 9.36 12.39 -0.14
CA ASN A 48 9.21 12.21 1.31
C ASN A 48 8.21 11.10 1.68
N ALA A 49 7.95 10.17 0.76
CA ALA A 49 7.31 8.90 1.07
C ALA A 49 8.29 7.98 1.79
N ASN A 50 7.77 7.08 2.62
CA ASN A 50 8.55 6.10 3.38
C ASN A 50 8.05 4.66 3.18
N LEU A 51 6.92 4.45 2.49
CA LEU A 51 6.47 3.12 2.13
C LEU A 51 5.95 3.02 0.69
N VAL A 52 5.96 1.81 0.15
CA VAL A 52 5.38 1.44 -1.14
C VAL A 52 4.40 0.28 -0.94
N VAL A 53 3.27 0.32 -1.64
CA VAL A 53 2.32 -0.79 -1.66
C VAL A 53 2.56 -1.62 -2.92
N ALA A 54 2.86 -2.91 -2.78
CA ALA A 54 3.12 -3.79 -3.92
C ALA A 54 1.88 -3.90 -4.81
N THR A 55 2.04 -3.50 -6.06
CA THR A 55 1.00 -3.47 -7.10
C THR A 55 1.68 -3.25 -8.46
N ASN A 56 0.95 -2.86 -9.51
CA ASN A 56 1.50 -2.65 -10.86
C ASN A 56 2.36 -3.85 -11.33
N GLU A 57 1.75 -5.04 -11.26
CA GLU A 57 2.37 -6.33 -11.59
C GLU A 57 3.57 -6.79 -10.74
N ILE A 58 3.92 -6.08 -9.66
CA ILE A 58 4.84 -6.55 -8.63
C ILE A 58 4.10 -7.55 -7.72
N THR A 59 3.77 -8.71 -8.29
CA THR A 59 2.96 -9.77 -7.64
C THR A 59 3.54 -11.15 -7.83
N THR A 60 4.80 -11.26 -8.23
CA THR A 60 5.51 -12.54 -8.32
C THR A 60 6.74 -12.48 -7.42
N PRO A 61 7.26 -13.63 -6.98
CA PRO A 61 8.43 -13.66 -6.13
C PRO A 61 9.64 -12.91 -6.66
N ALA A 62 10.04 -13.17 -7.91
CA ALA A 62 11.16 -12.47 -8.54
C ALA A 62 11.00 -10.94 -8.59
N ARG A 63 9.81 -10.47 -8.96
CA ARG A 63 9.53 -9.04 -9.08
C ARG A 63 9.50 -8.39 -7.71
N THR A 64 8.88 -9.04 -6.72
CA THR A 64 8.80 -8.56 -5.34
C THR A 64 10.17 -8.58 -4.66
N ASP A 65 11.00 -9.60 -4.86
CA ASP A 65 12.38 -9.66 -4.35
C ASP A 65 13.23 -8.50 -4.89
N TRP A 66 13.16 -8.26 -6.21
CA TRP A 66 13.87 -7.13 -6.82
C TRP A 66 13.38 -5.78 -6.29
N ALA A 67 12.06 -5.61 -6.17
CA ALA A 67 11.46 -4.41 -5.60
C ALA A 67 11.85 -4.19 -4.13
N LEU A 68 11.91 -5.25 -3.32
CA LEU A 68 12.37 -5.19 -1.92
C LEU A 68 13.83 -4.76 -1.82
N GLU A 69 14.71 -5.28 -2.69
CA GLU A 69 16.11 -4.83 -2.76
C GLU A 69 16.20 -3.33 -3.09
N GLN A 70 15.37 -2.83 -4.03
CA GLN A 70 15.33 -1.40 -4.34
C GLN A 70 14.74 -0.55 -3.22
N ALA A 71 13.73 -1.06 -2.51
CA ALA A 71 13.12 -0.39 -1.37
C ALA A 71 14.12 -0.27 -0.20
N GLU A 72 14.79 -1.37 0.15
CA GLU A 72 15.82 -1.40 1.18
C GLU A 72 16.94 -0.40 0.89
N ALA A 73 17.47 -0.42 -0.34
CA ALA A 73 18.56 0.45 -0.76
C ALA A 73 18.22 1.96 -0.69
N ASN A 74 16.94 2.30 -0.64
CA ASN A 74 16.43 3.68 -0.62
C ASN A 74 15.73 4.06 0.69
N GLY A 75 15.78 3.19 1.72
CA GLY A 75 15.16 3.46 3.02
C GLY A 75 13.64 3.53 2.96
N LEU A 76 13.03 2.73 2.09
CA LEU A 76 11.58 2.54 1.97
C LEU A 76 11.18 1.20 2.60
N LYS A 77 9.97 1.13 3.14
CA LYS A 77 9.33 -0.14 3.49
C LYS A 77 8.29 -0.55 2.46
N MET A 78 7.99 -1.83 2.37
CA MET A 78 7.08 -2.38 1.37
C MET A 78 5.98 -3.24 2.00
N LEU A 79 4.74 -3.00 1.59
CA LEU A 79 3.64 -3.92 1.79
C LEU A 79 3.61 -4.90 0.62
N VAL A 80 4.14 -6.10 0.80
CA VAL A 80 4.29 -7.10 -0.27
C VAL A 80 2.98 -7.80 -0.58
N THR A 81 2.81 -8.28 -1.80
CA THR A 81 1.69 -9.12 -2.23
C THR A 81 2.21 -10.24 -3.12
N ASP A 82 1.34 -11.20 -3.45
CA ASP A 82 1.64 -12.30 -4.36
C ASP A 82 0.44 -12.63 -5.24
N THR A 83 0.68 -13.20 -6.43
CA THR A 83 -0.34 -13.67 -7.36
C THR A 83 -1.31 -14.64 -6.68
N GLY A 84 -0.76 -15.52 -5.84
CA GLY A 84 -1.44 -16.50 -4.99
C GLY A 84 -2.40 -15.92 -3.95
N ILE A 85 -2.32 -14.61 -3.69
CA ILE A 85 -3.17 -13.87 -2.74
C ILE A 85 -4.07 -12.89 -3.50
N ARG A 86 -3.51 -12.13 -4.43
CA ARG A 86 -4.22 -11.05 -5.12
C ARG A 86 -5.14 -11.55 -6.22
N TRP A 87 -4.71 -12.52 -7.03
CA TRP A 87 -5.36 -12.82 -8.31
C TRP A 87 -5.99 -14.21 -8.38
N VAL A 88 -5.25 -15.28 -8.06
CA VAL A 88 -5.74 -16.66 -8.12
C VAL A 88 -5.05 -17.46 -7.02
N GLN A 89 -5.63 -18.58 -6.56
CA GLN A 89 -4.89 -19.43 -5.62
C GLN A 89 -3.78 -20.17 -6.35
N CYS A 90 -2.58 -20.12 -5.75
CA CYS A 90 -1.39 -20.79 -6.24
C CYS A 90 -0.82 -21.75 -5.20
N GLU A 91 0.01 -22.68 -5.66
CA GLU A 91 0.98 -23.37 -4.82
C GLU A 91 2.38 -22.86 -5.20
N TRP A 92 3.28 -22.86 -4.22
CA TRP A 92 4.63 -22.33 -4.39
C TRP A 92 5.66 -23.41 -4.03
N ILE A 93 6.54 -23.75 -4.98
CA ILE A 93 7.72 -24.58 -4.75
C ILE A 93 8.93 -23.65 -4.83
N ALA A 94 9.81 -23.70 -3.84
CA ALA A 94 10.99 -22.84 -3.82
C ALA A 94 12.18 -23.53 -3.17
N GLN A 95 13.36 -23.14 -3.63
CA GLN A 95 14.65 -23.30 -2.98
C GLN A 95 15.24 -21.89 -2.91
N ASP A 96 15.53 -21.40 -1.71
CA ASP A 96 15.95 -20.01 -1.48
C ASP A 96 17.41 -19.88 -1.02
N ALA A 97 18.13 -21.00 -0.84
CA ALA A 97 19.52 -20.95 -0.38
C ALA A 97 20.46 -20.56 -1.52
N ASP A 98 21.28 -19.53 -1.27
CA ASP A 98 22.20 -18.93 -2.22
C ASP A 98 23.68 -18.97 -1.75
N ASP A 99 24.01 -19.90 -0.85
CA ASP A 99 25.30 -20.04 -0.16
C ASP A 99 26.29 -21.02 -0.82
N GLY A 100 25.96 -21.46 -2.04
CA GLY A 100 26.66 -22.47 -2.82
C GLY A 100 27.68 -21.91 -3.81
N SER A 101 28.03 -22.76 -4.79
CA SER A 101 29.00 -22.42 -5.84
C SER A 101 28.33 -21.78 -7.05
N ALA A 102 28.98 -20.73 -7.58
CA ALA A 102 28.55 -20.07 -8.80
C ALA A 102 28.48 -21.02 -10.00
N LEU A 103 27.33 -21.07 -10.68
CA LEU A 103 27.17 -21.76 -11.96
C LEU A 103 26.95 -20.75 -13.09
N PHE A 104 27.36 -21.09 -14.31
CA PHE A 104 27.19 -20.23 -15.48
C PHE A 104 26.55 -21.02 -16.60
N VAL A 105 25.46 -20.51 -17.16
CA VAL A 105 24.85 -21.08 -18.36
C VAL A 105 25.71 -20.69 -19.56
N ARG A 106 26.11 -21.67 -20.37
CA ARG A 106 26.91 -21.45 -21.58
C ARG A 106 26.24 -22.10 -22.77
N LYS A 107 26.56 -21.61 -23.96
CA LYS A 107 26.15 -22.23 -25.21
C LYS A 107 26.63 -23.68 -25.29
N GLY A 108 25.68 -24.60 -25.43
CA GLY A 108 25.93 -26.04 -25.45
C GLY A 108 26.17 -26.69 -24.08
N GLU A 109 26.18 -25.93 -22.98
CA GLU A 109 26.31 -26.43 -21.61
C GLU A 109 25.13 -25.94 -20.76
N PRO A 110 23.93 -26.54 -20.94
CA PRO A 110 22.77 -26.16 -20.18
C PRO A 110 22.87 -26.61 -18.72
N ILE A 111 22.15 -25.91 -17.86
CA ILE A 111 22.01 -26.22 -16.44
C ILE A 111 20.55 -26.46 -16.16
N GLY A 112 20.21 -27.51 -15.42
CA GLY A 112 18.83 -27.82 -15.09
C GLY A 112 18.63 -28.19 -13.64
N GLN A 113 17.36 -28.37 -13.28
CA GLN A 113 16.87 -28.70 -11.95
C GLN A 113 15.64 -29.58 -12.11
N THR A 114 15.53 -30.66 -11.35
CA THR A 114 14.25 -31.39 -11.22
C THR A 114 13.40 -30.79 -10.11
N PHE A 115 12.08 -30.91 -10.24
CA PHE A 115 11.12 -30.55 -9.20
C PHE A 115 9.93 -31.51 -9.21
N THR A 116 9.26 -31.65 -8.06
CA THR A 116 8.08 -32.49 -7.92
C THR A 116 6.87 -31.63 -7.57
N THR A 117 5.78 -31.76 -8.32
CA THR A 117 4.54 -31.03 -8.07
C THR A 117 3.83 -31.51 -6.79
N PRO A 118 3.08 -30.63 -6.10
CA PRO A 118 2.30 -31.04 -4.93
C PRO A 118 1.11 -31.93 -5.33
N ALA A 119 0.49 -32.56 -4.33
CA ALA A 119 -0.73 -33.36 -4.47
C ALA A 119 -1.98 -32.49 -4.67
N VAL A 120 -1.99 -31.67 -5.71
CA VAL A 120 -3.10 -30.77 -6.08
C VAL A 120 -3.46 -31.00 -7.54
N GLU A 121 -4.72 -31.27 -7.82
CA GLU A 121 -5.18 -31.48 -9.20
C GLU A 121 -5.32 -30.17 -9.98
N GLY A 122 -5.18 -30.26 -11.31
CA GLY A 122 -5.42 -29.14 -12.22
C GLY A 122 -4.34 -28.04 -12.16
N LEU A 123 -3.16 -28.34 -11.62
CA LEU A 123 -2.02 -27.44 -11.56
C LEU A 123 -1.59 -26.99 -12.95
N LYS A 124 -1.20 -25.72 -13.04
CA LYS A 124 -0.60 -25.14 -14.24
C LYS A 124 0.63 -24.36 -13.88
N LEU A 125 1.66 -24.52 -14.71
CA LEU A 125 2.86 -23.70 -14.63
C LEU A 125 2.52 -22.24 -14.96
N ALA A 126 2.79 -21.32 -14.04
CA ALA A 126 2.55 -19.88 -14.23
C ALA A 126 3.86 -19.10 -14.38
N PHE A 127 4.76 -19.24 -13.40
CA PHE A 127 6.03 -18.51 -13.37
C PHE A 127 7.15 -19.42 -12.85
N VAL A 128 8.34 -19.26 -13.41
CA VAL A 128 9.58 -19.80 -12.86
C VAL A 128 10.60 -18.69 -12.81
N SER A 129 11.25 -18.49 -11.68
CA SER A 129 12.36 -17.57 -11.57
C SER A 129 13.59 -18.21 -10.94
N PHE A 130 14.74 -17.62 -11.25
CA PHE A 130 16.02 -17.95 -10.65
C PHE A 130 16.66 -16.67 -10.08
N LYS A 131 17.81 -16.81 -9.42
CA LYS A 131 18.58 -15.67 -8.90
C LYS A 131 20.00 -15.69 -9.45
N LEU A 132 20.41 -14.55 -9.98
CA LEU A 132 21.77 -14.26 -10.42
C LEU A 132 22.51 -13.52 -9.30
N GLY A 133 23.84 -13.60 -9.30
CA GLY A 133 24.66 -12.83 -8.35
C GLY A 133 24.47 -11.33 -8.53
N GLU A 134 24.45 -10.87 -9.79
CA GLU A 134 24.26 -9.47 -10.17
C GLU A 134 23.41 -9.37 -11.44
N PRO A 135 22.71 -8.25 -11.68
CA PRO A 135 22.04 -8.00 -12.96
C PRO A 135 23.06 -8.04 -14.12
N PRO A 136 22.76 -8.67 -15.27
CA PRO A 136 23.71 -8.69 -16.38
C PRO A 136 23.95 -7.31 -16.98
N GLU A 137 25.21 -6.94 -17.22
CA GLU A 137 25.57 -5.68 -17.89
C GLU A 137 25.17 -5.64 -19.38
N ASP A 138 25.10 -6.80 -20.02
CA ASP A 138 24.73 -6.93 -21.43
C ASP A 138 23.24 -7.26 -21.57
N GLU A 139 22.44 -6.23 -21.81
CA GLU A 139 20.99 -6.32 -21.96
C GLU A 139 20.52 -7.19 -23.14
N SER A 140 21.41 -7.51 -24.08
CA SER A 140 21.10 -8.39 -25.22
C SER A 140 21.08 -9.88 -24.86
N LEU A 141 21.58 -10.23 -23.67
CA LEU A 141 21.62 -11.61 -23.20
C LEU A 141 20.21 -12.18 -23.06
N THR A 142 20.06 -13.42 -23.53
CA THR A 142 18.80 -14.15 -23.50
C THR A 142 19.03 -15.53 -22.88
N LEU A 143 18.16 -15.90 -21.95
CA LEU A 143 18.05 -17.26 -21.42
C LEU A 143 16.77 -17.89 -21.95
N ARG A 144 16.81 -19.18 -22.22
CA ARG A 144 15.62 -20.00 -22.51
C ARG A 144 15.45 -21.02 -21.40
N LEU A 145 14.26 -21.04 -20.80
CA LEU A 145 13.85 -22.10 -19.89
C LEU A 145 12.98 -23.10 -20.64
N THR A 146 13.30 -24.38 -20.51
CA THR A 146 12.56 -25.48 -21.11
C THR A 146 12.19 -26.48 -20.04
N VAL A 147 10.93 -26.91 -19.98
CA VAL A 147 10.43 -27.90 -19.03
C VAL A 147 10.13 -29.19 -19.78
N TYR A 148 10.63 -30.31 -19.26
CA TYR A 148 10.48 -31.66 -19.77
C TYR A 148 9.86 -32.59 -18.72
N ASP A 149 9.36 -33.75 -19.17
CA ASP A 149 8.89 -34.83 -18.32
C ASP A 149 9.96 -35.42 -17.39
N SER A 150 11.23 -35.38 -17.82
CA SER A 150 12.35 -35.97 -17.08
C SER A 150 13.71 -35.42 -17.57
N PRO A 151 14.82 -35.68 -16.86
CA PRO A 151 16.16 -35.36 -17.35
C PRO A 151 16.51 -36.05 -18.69
N GLY A 152 15.82 -37.14 -19.04
CA GLY A 152 15.93 -37.81 -20.34
C GLY A 152 15.34 -37.01 -21.50
N LYS A 153 14.56 -35.95 -21.23
CA LYS A 153 13.95 -35.05 -22.22
C LYS A 153 13.07 -35.79 -23.23
N ASN A 154 12.26 -36.75 -22.78
CA ASN A 154 11.43 -37.55 -23.69
C ASN A 154 10.28 -36.73 -24.26
N GLU A 155 9.70 -35.83 -23.45
CA GLU A 155 8.59 -34.98 -23.84
C GLU A 155 8.83 -33.53 -23.39
N LEU A 156 8.63 -32.59 -24.32
CA LEU A 156 8.63 -31.16 -24.04
C LEU A 156 7.26 -30.78 -23.44
N VAL A 157 7.28 -30.22 -22.24
CA VAL A 157 6.08 -29.76 -21.53
C VAL A 157 5.83 -28.27 -21.79
N ALA A 158 6.84 -27.43 -21.60
CA ALA A 158 6.71 -25.98 -21.71
C ALA A 158 8.03 -25.31 -22.08
N ALA A 159 7.98 -24.10 -22.63
CA ALA A 159 9.17 -23.27 -22.80
C ALA A 159 8.84 -21.79 -22.72
N SER A 160 9.77 -20.99 -22.19
CA SER A 160 9.69 -19.54 -22.14
C SER A 160 11.11 -18.95 -22.22
N SER A 161 11.21 -17.66 -22.53
CA SER A 161 12.49 -16.97 -22.66
C SER A 161 12.51 -15.71 -21.79
N TRP A 162 13.69 -15.38 -21.30
CA TRP A 162 13.96 -14.18 -20.52
C TRP A 162 15.05 -13.34 -21.19
N HIS A 163 14.91 -12.02 -21.11
CA HIS A 163 15.85 -11.04 -21.67
C HIS A 163 16.43 -10.16 -20.57
N ALA A 164 17.74 -9.92 -20.63
CA ALA A 164 18.46 -9.17 -19.59
C ALA A 164 18.11 -7.67 -19.50
N ALA A 165 17.45 -7.11 -20.52
CA ALA A 165 17.02 -5.71 -20.57
C ALA A 165 16.12 -5.26 -19.40
N ALA A 166 15.58 -6.20 -18.62
CA ALA A 166 14.78 -5.89 -17.43
C ALA A 166 15.61 -5.33 -16.24
N GLY A 167 16.94 -5.29 -16.32
CA GLY A 167 17.79 -4.65 -15.30
C GLY A 167 17.74 -5.31 -13.91
N THR A 168 17.21 -6.53 -13.81
CA THR A 168 17.06 -7.30 -12.57
C THR A 168 18.03 -8.47 -12.52
N ARG A 169 18.35 -8.93 -11.32
CA ARG A 169 19.09 -10.18 -11.09
C ARG A 169 18.17 -11.40 -10.87
N TYR A 170 16.85 -11.23 -11.02
CA TYR A 170 15.86 -12.29 -10.87
C TYR A 170 15.24 -12.63 -12.24
N PRO A 171 15.90 -13.43 -13.08
CA PRO A 171 15.33 -13.85 -14.36
C PRO A 171 14.03 -14.61 -14.13
N GLU A 172 12.93 -14.07 -14.67
CA GLU A 172 11.59 -14.65 -14.60
C GLU A 172 11.14 -15.13 -15.97
N PHE A 173 10.61 -16.36 -16.00
CA PHE A 173 10.05 -17.02 -17.15
C PHE A 173 8.54 -17.10 -16.97
N VAL A 174 7.82 -16.38 -17.82
CA VAL A 174 6.36 -16.26 -17.77
C VAL A 174 5.72 -17.32 -18.66
N PHE A 175 4.77 -18.06 -18.09
CA PHE A 175 3.94 -19.06 -18.77
C PHE A 175 2.45 -18.71 -18.73
N ALA A 176 2.05 -17.79 -17.84
CA ALA A 176 0.69 -17.24 -17.76
C ALA A 176 0.73 -15.75 -17.36
N ASN A 177 -0.17 -14.94 -17.92
CA ASN A 177 -0.31 -13.52 -17.58
C ASN A 177 -1.49 -13.30 -16.61
N PHE A 178 -1.33 -12.36 -15.67
CA PHE A 178 -2.33 -12.01 -14.65
C PHE A 178 -2.56 -10.49 -14.59
N PRO A 179 -3.80 -10.01 -14.35
CA PRO A 179 -5.04 -10.77 -14.18
C PRO A 179 -5.42 -11.57 -15.44
N GLN A 180 -5.97 -12.78 -15.26
CA GLN A 180 -6.13 -13.74 -16.35
C GLN A 180 -7.10 -13.22 -17.43
N SER A 181 -6.68 -13.24 -18.70
CA SER A 181 -7.64 -13.34 -19.79
C SER A 181 -8.21 -14.76 -19.84
N ARG A 182 -9.49 -14.92 -20.20
CA ARG A 182 -10.21 -16.21 -20.19
C ARG A 182 -9.60 -17.30 -21.09
N GLU A 183 -8.59 -16.97 -21.92
CA GLU A 183 -8.12 -17.80 -23.03
C GLU A 183 -6.61 -18.15 -23.02
N ALA A 184 -5.85 -17.83 -21.95
CA ALA A 184 -4.40 -18.09 -21.96
C ALA A 184 -4.04 -19.59 -22.01
N ASP A 185 -2.99 -19.93 -22.79
CA ASP A 185 -2.39 -21.27 -22.93
C ASP A 185 -2.04 -21.88 -21.56
N ARG A 186 -2.34 -23.16 -21.38
CA ARG A 186 -2.27 -23.83 -20.08
C ARG A 186 -1.26 -24.98 -20.15
N PHE A 187 -0.09 -24.77 -19.54
CA PHE A 187 0.89 -25.83 -19.32
C PHE A 187 0.49 -26.65 -18.09
N ALA A 188 -0.40 -27.61 -18.29
CA ALA A 188 -0.90 -28.48 -17.24
C ALA A 188 0.21 -29.38 -16.71
N LEU A 189 0.30 -29.52 -15.39
CA LEU A 189 1.19 -30.45 -14.73
C LEU A 189 0.35 -31.46 -13.94
N ALA A 190 0.77 -32.73 -13.96
CA ALA A 190 0.17 -33.77 -13.14
C ALA A 190 0.57 -33.56 -11.67
N PRO A 191 -0.31 -33.88 -10.70
CA PRO A 191 0.04 -33.87 -9.28
C PRO A 191 1.11 -34.92 -8.96
N GLU A 192 1.89 -34.69 -7.92
CA GLU A 192 2.89 -35.65 -7.38
C GLU A 192 3.85 -36.21 -8.46
N THR A 193 4.18 -35.39 -9.45
CA THR A 193 4.94 -35.79 -10.63
C THR A 193 6.23 -35.00 -10.70
N ALA A 194 7.33 -35.72 -10.93
CA ALA A 194 8.64 -35.11 -11.14
C ALA A 194 8.78 -34.59 -12.58
N TYR A 195 9.31 -33.38 -12.73
CA TYR A 195 9.62 -32.73 -13.99
C TYR A 195 11.07 -32.23 -13.97
N TYR A 196 11.61 -31.93 -15.16
CA TYR A 196 12.95 -31.37 -15.32
C TYR A 196 12.88 -30.03 -16.05
N MET A 197 13.42 -28.98 -15.43
CA MET A 197 13.55 -27.67 -16.05
C MET A 197 15.01 -27.38 -16.39
N GLU A 198 15.26 -26.80 -17.56
CA GLU A 198 16.60 -26.58 -18.11
C GLU A 198 16.76 -25.17 -18.67
N LEU A 199 17.79 -24.48 -18.20
CA LEU A 199 18.27 -23.20 -18.70
C LEU A 199 19.33 -23.41 -19.78
N SER A 200 19.12 -22.75 -20.92
CA SER A 200 20.08 -22.71 -22.03
C SER A 200 20.22 -21.29 -22.59
N THR A 201 21.29 -21.05 -23.33
CA THR A 201 21.53 -19.79 -24.05
C THR A 201 22.22 -20.06 -25.38
N GLU A 202 21.94 -19.20 -26.36
CA GLU A 202 22.67 -19.15 -27.64
C GLU A 202 23.79 -18.09 -27.63
N SER A 203 23.91 -17.34 -26.52
CA SER A 203 24.94 -16.33 -26.35
C SER A 203 26.33 -16.95 -26.27
N ASP A 204 27.29 -16.35 -26.96
CA ASP A 204 28.69 -16.75 -26.85
C ASP A 204 29.33 -16.25 -25.53
N LYS A 205 28.64 -15.36 -24.78
CA LYS A 205 29.01 -14.95 -23.42
C LYS A 205 28.29 -15.81 -22.38
N PRO A 206 28.97 -16.26 -21.31
CA PRO A 206 28.31 -16.95 -20.20
C PRO A 206 27.31 -16.03 -19.49
N ILE A 207 26.20 -16.60 -19.04
CA ILE A 207 25.18 -15.90 -18.23
C ILE A 207 25.22 -16.47 -16.81
N GLY A 208 25.38 -15.60 -15.82
CA GLY A 208 25.55 -15.98 -14.42
C GLY A 208 26.39 -14.97 -13.64
N PRO A 209 26.79 -15.30 -12.40
CA PRO A 209 26.58 -16.62 -11.78
C PRO A 209 25.11 -16.83 -11.40
N LEU A 210 24.55 -18.00 -11.72
CA LEU A 210 23.35 -18.53 -11.07
C LEU A 210 23.71 -18.90 -9.63
N LEU A 211 22.88 -18.47 -8.69
CA LEU A 211 23.04 -18.81 -7.28
C LEU A 211 22.48 -20.21 -7.01
N THR A 212 23.13 -20.91 -6.08
CA THR A 212 22.87 -22.30 -5.72
C THR A 212 22.99 -22.49 -4.23
N SER A 213 22.45 -23.59 -3.68
CA SER A 213 22.80 -24.04 -2.34
C SER A 213 24.17 -24.70 -2.30
N ARG A 214 24.76 -24.75 -1.10
CA ARG A 214 25.97 -25.54 -0.85
C ARG A 214 25.78 -27.05 -0.97
N GLU A 215 24.60 -27.54 -0.64
CA GLU A 215 24.21 -28.95 -0.64
C GLU A 215 22.83 -29.14 -1.28
N ASP A 216 22.39 -30.37 -1.48
CA ASP A 216 20.99 -30.69 -1.82
C ASP A 216 20.09 -30.21 -0.66
N ALA A 217 19.44 -29.07 -0.88
CA ALA A 217 18.59 -28.37 0.06
C ALA A 217 17.11 -28.58 -0.27
N TYR A 218 16.79 -28.98 -1.50
CA TYR A 218 15.44 -29.21 -1.99
C TYR A 218 15.22 -30.69 -2.28
N SER A 219 14.65 -31.39 -1.30
CA SER A 219 14.38 -32.83 -1.35
C SER A 219 13.49 -33.32 -2.51
N GLY A 220 12.87 -32.40 -3.26
CA GLY A 220 11.98 -32.71 -4.38
C GLY A 220 12.69 -32.80 -5.73
N GLY A 221 14.02 -32.68 -5.77
CA GLY A 221 14.80 -32.77 -7.00
C GLY A 221 16.30 -32.66 -6.79
N ALA A 222 17.03 -32.35 -7.85
CA ALA A 222 18.46 -32.10 -7.86
C ALA A 222 18.84 -31.18 -9.04
N ALA A 223 19.96 -30.46 -8.93
CA ALA A 223 20.53 -29.72 -10.05
C ALA A 223 21.41 -30.61 -10.95
N TYR A 224 21.45 -30.26 -12.24
CA TYR A 224 22.17 -30.97 -13.28
C TYR A 224 22.98 -30.03 -14.18
N ARG A 225 24.11 -30.52 -14.70
CA ARG A 225 24.78 -29.97 -15.87
C ARG A 225 24.71 -31.00 -16.99
N GLY A 226 23.89 -30.73 -18.01
CA GLY A 226 23.53 -31.76 -18.98
C GLY A 226 22.84 -32.95 -18.28
N CYS A 227 23.50 -34.11 -18.24
CA CYS A 227 22.98 -35.31 -17.57
C CYS A 227 23.66 -35.60 -16.21
N ASP A 228 24.64 -34.79 -15.81
CA ASP A 228 25.43 -35.00 -14.60
C ASP A 228 24.82 -34.24 -13.41
N GLU A 229 24.47 -34.94 -12.35
CA GLU A 229 23.95 -34.36 -11.10
C GLU A 229 25.05 -33.59 -10.35
N LEU A 230 24.71 -32.42 -9.78
CA LEU A 230 25.67 -31.48 -9.20
C LEU A 230 25.81 -31.56 -7.67
N GLY A 231 24.95 -32.30 -6.98
CA GLY A 231 24.96 -32.42 -5.50
C GLY A 231 24.61 -31.12 -4.76
N CYS A 232 23.99 -30.18 -5.46
CA CYS A 232 23.40 -28.95 -4.97
C CYS A 232 22.09 -28.68 -5.70
N ASP A 233 21.39 -27.60 -5.33
CA ASP A 233 20.21 -27.11 -6.03
C ASP A 233 20.44 -25.69 -6.56
N LEU A 234 19.73 -25.35 -7.63
CA LEU A 234 19.63 -23.97 -8.09
C LEU A 234 18.75 -23.17 -7.11
N TYR A 235 19.03 -21.87 -6.95
CA TYR A 235 18.02 -20.93 -6.47
C TYR A 235 16.90 -20.87 -7.49
N PHE A 236 15.70 -21.28 -7.09
CA PHE A 236 14.53 -21.18 -7.93
C PHE A 236 13.24 -20.97 -7.14
N GLN A 237 12.29 -20.28 -7.77
CA GLN A 237 10.93 -20.11 -7.28
C GLN A 237 9.97 -20.49 -8.41
N LEU A 238 8.97 -21.31 -8.09
CA LEU A 238 8.03 -21.89 -9.04
C LEU A 238 6.60 -21.67 -8.57
N THR A 239 5.87 -20.81 -9.29
CA THR A 239 4.45 -20.54 -9.01
C THR A 239 3.57 -21.43 -9.87
N LEU A 240 2.70 -22.21 -9.21
CA LEU A 240 1.75 -23.11 -9.85
C LEU A 240 0.33 -22.62 -9.61
N ALA A 241 -0.36 -22.18 -10.67
CA ALA A 241 -1.76 -21.76 -10.55
C ALA A 241 -2.66 -23.00 -10.34
N THR A 242 -3.57 -22.90 -9.37
CA THR A 242 -4.58 -23.93 -9.10
C THR A 242 -5.89 -23.60 -9.84
N PRO A 243 -6.82 -24.55 -10.00
CA PRO A 243 -8.16 -24.24 -10.49
C PRO A 243 -9.06 -23.54 -9.44
N ARG A 244 -8.54 -23.25 -8.24
CA ARG A 244 -9.27 -22.67 -7.11
C ARG A 244 -9.07 -21.16 -7.00
N GLY A 245 -10.01 -20.48 -6.36
CA GLY A 245 -10.05 -19.01 -6.24
C GLY A 245 -11.36 -18.41 -6.73
N GLY A 246 -11.49 -17.09 -6.65
CA GLY A 246 -12.58 -16.32 -7.24
C GLY A 246 -12.30 -15.95 -8.70
N SER A 247 -13.29 -15.32 -9.35
CA SER A 247 -13.17 -14.85 -10.74
C SER A 247 -12.25 -13.63 -10.92
N ILE A 248 -11.96 -12.93 -9.81
CA ILE A 248 -11.21 -11.66 -9.79
C ILE A 248 -10.11 -11.63 -8.72
N SER A 249 -10.06 -12.61 -7.80
CA SER A 249 -9.05 -12.68 -6.74
C SER A 249 -8.83 -14.11 -6.24
N ALA A 250 -7.78 -14.35 -5.45
CA ALA A 250 -7.55 -15.66 -4.83
C ALA A 250 -8.60 -16.02 -3.74
N PHE A 251 -9.38 -15.04 -3.29
CA PHE A 251 -10.43 -15.21 -2.30
C PHE A 251 -11.79 -15.43 -2.97
N ALA A 252 -12.57 -16.33 -2.37
CA ALA A 252 -13.98 -16.54 -2.65
C ALA A 252 -14.73 -16.72 -1.31
N PRO A 253 -16.07 -16.64 -1.27
CA PRO A 253 -16.84 -16.77 -0.02
C PRO A 253 -16.54 -18.05 0.78
N ASP A 254 -16.17 -19.13 0.08
CA ASP A 254 -15.87 -20.45 0.65
C ASP A 254 -14.42 -20.92 0.37
N SER A 255 -13.55 -20.04 -0.14
CA SER A 255 -12.20 -20.42 -0.54
C SER A 255 -11.16 -19.33 -0.29
N ARG A 256 -9.97 -19.76 0.14
CA ARG A 256 -8.79 -18.90 0.38
C ARG A 256 -7.50 -19.65 0.02
N PRO A 257 -6.35 -18.94 -0.10
CA PRO A 257 -5.05 -19.58 -0.27
C PRO A 257 -4.76 -20.64 0.80
N SER A 258 -4.05 -21.71 0.41
CA SER A 258 -3.76 -22.86 1.29
C SER A 258 -2.82 -22.47 2.44
N ASP A 259 -2.90 -23.16 3.58
CA ASP A 259 -2.01 -22.89 4.71
C ASP A 259 -0.53 -23.13 4.36
N GLU A 260 -0.26 -24.06 3.44
CA GLU A 260 1.10 -24.32 2.98
C GLU A 260 1.61 -23.20 2.08
N PHE A 261 0.79 -22.72 1.14
CA PHE A 261 1.12 -21.53 0.37
C PHE A 261 1.39 -20.33 1.29
N VAL A 262 0.51 -20.05 2.25
CA VAL A 262 0.69 -18.93 3.20
C VAL A 262 1.97 -19.10 4.01
N ARG A 263 2.30 -20.32 4.42
CA ARG A 263 3.54 -20.64 5.14
C ARG A 263 4.78 -20.33 4.31
N THR A 264 4.82 -20.76 3.06
CA THR A 264 5.93 -20.50 2.14
C THR A 264 6.04 -18.99 1.88
N PHE A 265 4.93 -18.34 1.57
CA PHE A 265 4.87 -16.90 1.33
C PHE A 265 5.40 -16.06 2.51
N VAL A 266 4.92 -16.32 3.71
CA VAL A 266 5.37 -15.57 4.90
C VAL A 266 6.83 -15.85 5.20
N ARG A 267 7.27 -17.11 5.17
CA ARG A 267 8.67 -17.48 5.47
C ARG A 267 9.66 -16.85 4.50
N HIS A 268 9.28 -16.70 3.24
CA HIS A 268 10.12 -16.10 2.23
C HIS A 268 10.42 -14.62 2.53
N TYR A 269 9.41 -13.83 2.91
CA TYR A 269 9.58 -12.38 3.07
C TYR A 269 9.82 -11.90 4.51
N LYS A 270 9.40 -12.64 5.54
CA LYS A 270 9.31 -12.14 6.94
C LYS A 270 10.60 -11.52 7.50
N ASP A 271 11.75 -12.04 7.05
CA ASP A 271 13.07 -11.65 7.53
C ASP A 271 13.70 -10.53 6.67
N ASN A 272 13.02 -10.10 5.60
CA ASN A 272 13.48 -8.99 4.77
C ASN A 272 13.38 -7.65 5.54
N PRO A 273 14.47 -6.85 5.60
CA PRO A 273 14.51 -5.61 6.37
C PRO A 273 13.60 -4.50 5.80
N ALA A 274 13.27 -4.52 4.51
CA ALA A 274 12.33 -3.59 3.88
C ALA A 274 10.86 -4.03 4.03
N LEU A 275 10.56 -5.22 4.56
CA LEU A 275 9.17 -5.64 4.74
C LEU A 275 8.45 -4.75 5.78
N LEU A 276 7.35 -4.10 5.40
CA LEU A 276 6.38 -3.51 6.33
C LEU A 276 5.31 -4.54 6.74
N GLY A 277 4.88 -5.35 5.76
CA GLY A 277 3.79 -6.29 5.92
C GLY A 277 3.21 -6.79 4.60
N TYR A 278 2.00 -7.32 4.65
CA TYR A 278 1.36 -8.09 3.59
C TYR A 278 0.08 -7.39 3.10
N ASN A 279 0.04 -6.99 1.83
CA ASN A 279 -1.13 -6.46 1.15
C ASN A 279 -1.96 -7.62 0.56
N LEU A 280 -3.19 -7.82 1.04
CA LEU A 280 -4.00 -8.96 0.61
C LEU A 280 -4.64 -8.73 -0.76
N ILE A 281 -5.49 -7.72 -0.86
CA ILE A 281 -6.30 -7.44 -2.03
C ILE A 281 -6.71 -5.97 -2.01
N ASP A 282 -6.88 -5.43 -3.20
CA ASP A 282 -7.37 -4.09 -3.48
C ASP A 282 -8.90 -4.10 -3.46
N GLU A 283 -9.51 -3.24 -2.64
CA GLU A 283 -10.95 -2.99 -2.57
C GLU A 283 -11.85 -4.26 -2.56
N PRO A 284 -11.80 -5.09 -1.51
CA PRO A 284 -12.56 -6.33 -1.44
C PRO A 284 -14.08 -6.09 -1.33
N PHE A 285 -14.85 -7.07 -1.79
CA PHE A 285 -16.28 -7.18 -1.47
C PHE A 285 -16.48 -7.80 -0.08
N GLY A 286 -17.54 -7.43 0.64
CA GLY A 286 -17.75 -7.86 2.02
C GLY A 286 -17.96 -9.37 2.19
N GLU A 287 -18.44 -10.04 1.14
CA GLU A 287 -18.72 -11.47 1.12
C GLU A 287 -17.45 -12.35 1.23
N ILE A 288 -16.27 -11.79 0.98
CA ILE A 288 -14.99 -12.53 1.07
C ILE A 288 -14.24 -12.29 2.39
N TYR A 289 -14.77 -11.49 3.33
CA TYR A 289 -14.09 -11.16 4.59
C TYR A 289 -13.75 -12.37 5.47
N SER A 290 -14.61 -13.39 5.51
CA SER A 290 -14.32 -14.61 6.27
C SER A 290 -13.03 -15.31 5.76
N SER A 291 -12.91 -15.42 4.44
CA SER A 291 -11.74 -15.99 3.77
C SER A 291 -10.48 -15.14 4.00
N MET A 292 -10.60 -13.82 3.92
CA MET A 292 -9.51 -12.89 4.21
C MET A 292 -9.07 -12.93 5.67
N HIS A 293 -10.01 -13.01 6.61
CA HIS A 293 -9.72 -13.16 8.03
C HIS A 293 -8.98 -14.48 8.30
N GLY A 294 -9.41 -15.58 7.69
CA GLY A 294 -8.72 -16.87 7.79
C GLY A 294 -7.25 -16.79 7.34
N THR A 295 -6.99 -16.13 6.20
CA THR A 295 -5.62 -15.89 5.72
C THR A 295 -4.85 -14.96 6.64
N THR A 296 -5.48 -13.90 7.16
CA THR A 296 -4.87 -12.97 8.14
C THR A 296 -4.42 -13.71 9.39
N GLN A 297 -5.25 -14.60 9.94
CA GLN A 297 -4.89 -15.42 11.09
C GLN A 297 -3.70 -16.35 10.79
N ALA A 298 -3.67 -16.97 9.61
CA ALA A 298 -2.55 -17.81 9.19
C ALA A 298 -1.24 -17.01 9.05
N ILE A 299 -1.30 -15.80 8.49
CA ILE A 299 -0.15 -14.88 8.42
C ILE A 299 0.31 -14.48 9.82
N LYS A 300 -0.60 -13.98 10.67
CA LYS A 300 -0.29 -13.52 12.03
C LYS A 300 0.25 -14.63 12.95
N ALA A 301 -0.12 -15.88 12.72
CA ALA A 301 0.45 -17.03 13.43
C ALA A 301 1.94 -17.27 13.11
N LEU A 302 2.41 -16.80 11.95
CA LEU A 302 3.79 -16.96 11.47
C LEU A 302 4.62 -15.68 11.64
N ASP A 303 3.98 -14.52 11.51
CA ASP A 303 4.60 -13.20 11.64
C ASP A 303 3.65 -12.20 12.33
N PRO A 304 3.55 -12.24 13.68
CA PRO A 304 2.55 -11.49 14.43
C PRO A 304 2.78 -9.97 14.41
N ASP A 305 4.02 -9.53 14.16
CA ASP A 305 4.43 -8.14 14.31
C ASP A 305 4.27 -7.32 13.03
N ARG A 306 4.09 -7.95 11.86
CA ARG A 306 3.93 -7.24 10.58
C ARG A 306 2.50 -6.84 10.29
N LEU A 307 2.34 -5.79 9.50
CA LEU A 307 1.03 -5.28 9.08
C LEU A 307 0.38 -6.28 8.10
N VAL A 308 -0.91 -6.55 8.24
CA VAL A 308 -1.76 -7.12 7.20
C VAL A 308 -2.69 -6.02 6.73
N TYR A 309 -2.53 -5.64 5.46
CA TYR A 309 -3.09 -4.44 4.88
C TYR A 309 -4.14 -4.76 3.82
N VAL A 310 -5.22 -3.98 3.85
CA VAL A 310 -6.34 -4.00 2.90
C VAL A 310 -6.95 -2.61 2.86
N ASN A 311 -7.17 -2.08 1.66
CA ASN A 311 -7.94 -0.85 1.43
C ASN A 311 -9.37 -1.15 0.97
N HIS A 312 -10.30 -0.26 1.28
CA HIS A 312 -11.75 -0.45 1.13
C HIS A 312 -12.41 0.66 0.32
N TYR A 313 -13.61 0.38 -0.18
CA TYR A 313 -14.44 1.40 -0.80
C TYR A 313 -14.95 2.44 0.20
N ALA A 314 -15.13 3.68 -0.26
CA ALA A 314 -16.01 4.65 0.38
C ALA A 314 -17.49 4.29 0.21
N LEU A 315 -18.37 5.02 0.90
CA LEU A 315 -19.81 4.94 0.62
C LEU A 315 -20.14 5.66 -0.70
N ASN A 316 -21.22 5.25 -1.35
CA ASN A 316 -21.77 5.96 -2.51
C ASN A 316 -22.70 7.11 -2.10
N ASP A 317 -23.21 7.86 -3.08
CA ASP A 317 -24.12 8.98 -2.87
C ASP A 317 -25.41 8.60 -2.11
N GLU A 318 -25.83 7.35 -2.16
CA GLU A 318 -26.99 6.82 -1.46
C GLU A 318 -26.69 6.34 -0.03
N GLY A 319 -25.42 6.36 0.39
CA GLY A 319 -24.98 5.83 1.69
C GLY A 319 -24.87 4.30 1.72
N GLU A 320 -24.71 3.66 0.56
CA GLU A 320 -24.55 2.22 0.36
C GLU A 320 -23.11 1.89 -0.07
N HIS A 321 -22.75 0.61 -0.05
CA HIS A 321 -21.51 0.13 -0.65
C HIS A 321 -21.66 0.09 -2.19
N TYR A 322 -20.62 0.46 -2.93
CA TYR A 322 -20.68 0.55 -4.40
C TYR A 322 -20.92 -0.79 -5.10
N PHE A 323 -20.39 -1.88 -4.56
CA PHE A 323 -20.29 -3.16 -5.27
C PHE A 323 -20.81 -4.34 -4.45
N SER A 324 -21.07 -5.45 -5.12
CA SER A 324 -21.45 -6.73 -4.52
C SER A 324 -21.05 -7.87 -5.44
N LEU A 325 -20.96 -9.07 -4.89
CA LEU A 325 -20.73 -10.25 -5.73
C LEU A 325 -21.89 -10.47 -6.70
N GLU A 326 -21.59 -11.02 -7.88
CA GLU A 326 -22.59 -11.31 -8.90
C GLU A 326 -23.74 -12.14 -8.31
N GLY A 327 -24.98 -11.64 -8.48
CA GLY A 327 -26.18 -12.30 -7.95
C GLY A 327 -26.54 -11.95 -6.50
N THR A 328 -25.82 -11.02 -5.86
CA THR A 328 -26.15 -10.50 -4.52
C THR A 328 -26.48 -9.00 -4.57
N PRO A 329 -27.31 -8.48 -3.64
CA PRO A 329 -27.54 -7.04 -3.54
C PRO A 329 -26.36 -6.34 -2.84
N PRO A 330 -26.07 -5.06 -3.15
CA PRO A 330 -25.11 -4.25 -2.39
C PRO A 330 -25.39 -4.27 -0.89
N MET A 331 -24.34 -4.42 -0.09
CA MET A 331 -24.42 -4.32 1.36
C MET A 331 -24.64 -2.85 1.78
N ARG A 332 -25.32 -2.64 2.91
CA ARG A 332 -25.29 -1.31 3.56
C ARG A 332 -23.86 -1.00 3.96
N TYR A 333 -23.43 0.26 3.77
CA TYR A 333 -22.05 0.66 4.07
C TYR A 333 -21.67 0.39 5.53
N GLU A 334 -22.61 0.59 6.46
CA GLU A 334 -22.40 0.28 7.86
C GLU A 334 -22.02 -1.19 8.08
N ALA A 335 -22.76 -2.13 7.50
CA ALA A 335 -22.47 -3.56 7.60
C ALA A 335 -21.13 -3.90 6.93
N TYR A 336 -20.85 -3.33 5.75
CA TYR A 336 -19.58 -3.52 5.06
C TYR A 336 -18.39 -3.16 5.95
N VAL A 337 -18.42 -2.02 6.62
CA VAL A 337 -17.33 -1.60 7.50
C VAL A 337 -17.31 -2.36 8.83
N THR A 338 -18.46 -2.54 9.48
CA THR A 338 -18.49 -3.20 10.80
C THR A 338 -18.12 -4.68 10.70
N ASP A 339 -18.54 -5.37 9.64
CA ASP A 339 -18.18 -6.79 9.43
C ASP A 339 -16.67 -6.94 9.24
N TRP A 340 -16.02 -6.01 8.51
CA TRP A 340 -14.56 -5.99 8.42
C TRP A 340 -13.91 -5.71 9.77
N LEU A 341 -14.35 -4.67 10.49
CA LEU A 341 -13.76 -4.29 11.78
C LEU A 341 -13.95 -5.38 12.85
N ASP A 342 -15.03 -6.15 12.81
CA ASP A 342 -15.28 -7.31 13.68
C ASP A 342 -14.29 -8.46 13.41
N THR A 343 -13.65 -8.52 12.23
CA THR A 343 -12.52 -9.42 11.99
C THR A 343 -11.23 -9.03 12.72
N ASN A 344 -11.25 -7.88 13.42
CA ASN A 344 -10.14 -7.29 14.15
C ASN A 344 -8.90 -7.02 13.27
N PRO A 345 -9.03 -6.26 12.18
CA PRO A 345 -7.92 -5.95 11.27
C PRO A 345 -6.85 -5.09 11.97
N ASP A 346 -5.67 -5.00 11.39
CA ASP A 346 -4.58 -4.19 11.96
C ASP A 346 -4.87 -2.69 11.92
N LEU A 347 -5.52 -2.22 10.86
CA LEU A 347 -5.99 -0.85 10.66
C LEU A 347 -7.19 -0.84 9.69
N MET A 348 -7.85 0.30 9.57
CA MET A 348 -8.83 0.57 8.50
C MET A 348 -8.17 1.44 7.43
N SER A 349 -8.35 1.11 6.16
CA SER A 349 -7.93 1.97 5.05
C SER A 349 -9.00 2.03 3.97
N TYR A 350 -9.14 3.17 3.31
CA TYR A 350 -10.12 3.36 2.24
C TYR A 350 -9.65 4.32 1.15
N ASP A 351 -10.33 4.21 0.01
CA ASP A 351 -10.03 4.97 -1.19
C ASP A 351 -11.23 5.84 -1.58
N TYR A 352 -10.97 7.14 -1.71
CA TYR A 352 -11.94 8.08 -2.28
C TYR A 352 -11.23 9.30 -2.88
N TYR A 353 -11.69 9.72 -4.06
CA TYR A 353 -11.05 10.77 -4.85
C TYR A 353 -12.05 11.91 -5.07
N PRO A 354 -12.10 12.90 -4.15
CA PRO A 354 -13.25 13.80 -4.03
C PRO A 354 -13.24 14.96 -5.04
N PHE A 355 -12.15 15.20 -5.77
CA PHE A 355 -12.11 16.28 -6.77
C PHE A 355 -12.51 15.77 -8.14
N LEU A 356 -13.77 16.02 -8.48
CA LEU A 356 -14.34 15.69 -9.78
C LEU A 356 -14.16 16.86 -10.75
N THR A 357 -14.36 16.60 -12.03
CA THR A 357 -14.41 17.65 -13.06
C THR A 357 -15.55 18.67 -12.84
N SER A 358 -16.55 18.30 -12.03
CA SER A 358 -17.63 19.17 -11.56
C SER A 358 -17.32 19.95 -10.28
N GLY A 359 -16.17 19.72 -9.64
CA GLY A 359 -15.79 20.30 -8.35
C GLY A 359 -15.66 19.26 -7.24
N LEU A 360 -15.52 19.74 -6.00
CA LEU A 360 -15.40 18.90 -4.81
C LEU A 360 -16.74 18.20 -4.49
N ASP A 361 -16.72 16.87 -4.40
CA ASP A 361 -17.83 16.08 -3.86
C ASP A 361 -17.77 16.06 -2.32
N GLU A 362 -18.22 17.17 -1.72
CA GLU A 362 -18.20 17.34 -0.26
C GLU A 362 -19.04 16.30 0.47
N LYS A 363 -20.15 15.86 -0.11
CA LYS A 363 -21.11 14.99 0.57
C LYS A 363 -20.49 13.65 0.88
N VAL A 364 -20.02 12.93 -0.14
CA VAL A 364 -19.46 11.60 0.04
C VAL A 364 -18.13 11.66 0.80
N HIS A 365 -17.31 12.68 0.52
CA HIS A 365 -16.04 12.91 1.23
C HIS A 365 -16.24 12.97 2.75
N TYR A 366 -17.11 13.86 3.23
CA TYR A 366 -17.31 14.06 4.66
C TYR A 366 -18.17 12.97 5.30
N GLN A 367 -19.19 12.44 4.62
CA GLN A 367 -19.97 11.34 5.16
C GLN A 367 -19.09 10.10 5.40
N THR A 368 -18.16 9.80 4.48
CA THR A 368 -17.22 8.69 4.64
C THR A 368 -16.27 8.94 5.81
N LEU A 369 -15.64 10.12 5.86
CA LEU A 369 -14.70 10.48 6.93
C LEU A 369 -15.36 10.49 8.31
N GLU A 370 -16.55 11.08 8.44
CA GLU A 370 -17.34 11.10 9.68
C GLU A 370 -17.69 9.68 10.15
N PHE A 371 -18.15 8.83 9.23
CA PHE A 371 -18.50 7.47 9.56
C PHE A 371 -17.27 6.65 9.97
N LEU A 372 -16.21 6.66 9.16
CA LEU A 372 -15.00 5.87 9.43
C LEU A 372 -14.26 6.33 10.68
N ARG A 373 -14.17 7.64 10.97
CA ARG A 373 -13.55 8.11 12.23
C ARG A 373 -14.29 7.56 13.46
N GLU A 374 -15.62 7.50 13.41
CA GLU A 374 -16.44 7.02 14.53
C GLU A 374 -16.30 5.52 14.72
N GLN A 375 -16.33 4.74 13.63
CA GLN A 375 -16.12 3.31 13.69
C GLN A 375 -14.68 2.98 14.13
N CYS A 376 -13.66 3.63 13.58
CA CYS A 376 -12.28 3.40 13.98
C CYS A 376 -12.06 3.70 15.47
N ALA A 377 -12.62 4.79 16.00
CA ALA A 377 -12.59 5.09 17.42
C ALA A 377 -13.29 4.02 18.27
N ALA A 378 -14.47 3.54 17.84
CA ALA A 378 -15.24 2.51 18.54
C ALA A 378 -14.58 1.12 18.56
N TYR A 379 -13.69 0.84 17.60
CA TYR A 379 -12.93 -0.40 17.48
C TYR A 379 -11.45 -0.26 17.89
N GLY A 380 -11.00 0.95 18.23
CA GLY A 380 -9.61 1.23 18.59
C GLY A 380 -8.62 1.00 17.43
N LYS A 381 -9.02 1.32 16.19
CA LYS A 381 -8.21 1.15 14.98
C LYS A 381 -7.71 2.48 14.44
N ASP A 382 -6.51 2.44 13.86
CA ASP A 382 -5.98 3.56 13.09
C ASP A 382 -6.65 3.61 11.70
N LEU A 383 -6.78 4.81 11.14
CA LEU A 383 -7.37 5.07 9.82
C LEU A 383 -6.28 5.55 8.85
N TRP A 384 -6.15 4.91 7.68
CA TRP A 384 -5.30 5.35 6.58
C TRP A 384 -6.14 5.73 5.35
N VAL A 385 -5.74 6.77 4.63
CA VAL A 385 -6.56 7.35 3.55
C VAL A 385 -5.79 7.40 2.24
N TYR A 386 -6.44 7.10 1.12
CA TYR A 386 -5.84 7.38 -0.19
C TYR A 386 -6.04 8.83 -0.62
N ILE A 387 -4.98 9.41 -1.17
CA ILE A 387 -4.94 10.79 -1.64
C ILE A 387 -4.92 10.80 -3.16
N GLN A 388 -5.89 11.52 -3.72
CA GLN A 388 -5.99 11.78 -5.16
C GLN A 388 -4.72 12.48 -5.67
N SER A 389 -4.08 11.88 -6.67
CA SER A 389 -2.95 12.50 -7.38
C SER A 389 -2.98 12.30 -8.89
N VAL A 390 -4.07 11.74 -9.40
CA VAL A 390 -4.29 11.38 -10.81
C VAL A 390 -5.68 11.87 -11.27
N ALA A 391 -5.84 12.08 -12.57
CA ALA A 391 -7.16 12.26 -13.20
C ALA A 391 -7.65 10.93 -13.79
N TYR A 392 -8.96 10.74 -13.84
CA TYR A 392 -9.55 9.55 -14.43
C TYR A 392 -10.88 9.85 -15.11
N ASP A 393 -10.91 9.70 -16.43
CA ASP A 393 -12.05 10.06 -17.27
C ASP A 393 -13.33 9.27 -16.93
N THR A 394 -13.20 7.96 -16.65
CA THR A 394 -14.34 7.06 -16.43
C THR A 394 -15.21 7.47 -15.25
N PHE A 395 -14.58 7.97 -14.18
CA PHE A 395 -15.28 8.46 -12.99
C PHE A 395 -15.27 9.98 -12.88
N HIS A 396 -14.95 10.68 -13.97
CA HIS A 396 -14.90 12.14 -14.02
C HIS A 396 -14.01 12.76 -12.93
N ILE A 397 -12.93 12.07 -12.53
CA ILE A 397 -11.97 12.51 -11.53
C ILE A 397 -11.00 13.51 -12.19
N ALA A 398 -10.87 14.70 -11.62
CA ALA A 398 -9.99 15.73 -12.15
C ALA A 398 -8.53 15.53 -11.69
N LYS A 399 -7.57 16.14 -12.40
CA LYS A 399 -6.21 16.29 -11.86
C LYS A 399 -6.29 17.31 -10.72
N PRO A 400 -5.90 16.98 -9.47
CA PRO A 400 -5.94 17.94 -8.39
C PRO A 400 -4.92 19.06 -8.61
N THR A 401 -5.29 20.27 -8.23
CA THR A 401 -4.36 21.37 -8.01
C THR A 401 -3.53 21.13 -6.74
N GLU A 402 -2.45 21.90 -6.54
CA GLU A 402 -1.66 21.83 -5.30
C GLU A 402 -2.53 22.07 -4.05
N HIS A 403 -3.44 23.04 -4.10
CA HIS A 403 -4.28 23.44 -2.98
C HIS A 403 -5.34 22.37 -2.65
N GLU A 404 -5.92 21.73 -3.67
CA GLU A 404 -6.84 20.61 -3.50
C GLU A 404 -6.13 19.39 -2.91
N MET A 405 -4.95 19.04 -3.42
CA MET A 405 -4.15 17.95 -2.84
C MET A 405 -3.77 18.23 -1.38
N ARG A 406 -3.36 19.48 -1.08
CA ARG A 406 -3.06 19.93 0.28
C ARG A 406 -4.28 19.81 1.20
N PHE A 407 -5.42 20.30 0.74
CA PHE A 407 -6.68 20.21 1.46
C PHE A 407 -7.08 18.76 1.73
N HIS A 408 -6.93 17.86 0.75
CA HIS A 408 -7.27 16.45 0.94
C HIS A 408 -6.41 15.80 2.03
N VAL A 409 -5.11 16.08 2.02
CA VAL A 409 -4.19 15.62 3.07
C VAL A 409 -4.58 16.19 4.43
N TYR A 410 -4.67 17.53 4.56
CA TYR A 410 -4.94 18.16 5.87
C TYR A 410 -6.35 17.90 6.39
N SER A 411 -7.35 17.77 5.53
CA SER A 411 -8.71 17.33 5.89
C SER A 411 -8.68 15.92 6.47
N SER A 412 -7.94 15.00 5.84
CA SER A 412 -7.77 13.63 6.38
C SER A 412 -7.05 13.62 7.73
N LEU A 413 -6.00 14.45 7.89
CA LEU A 413 -5.28 14.58 9.17
C LEU A 413 -6.15 15.18 10.29
N ALA A 414 -6.98 16.18 9.98
CA ALA A 414 -7.95 16.75 10.90
C ALA A 414 -8.97 15.69 11.37
N TYR A 415 -9.36 14.78 10.48
CA TYR A 415 -10.20 13.62 10.78
C TYR A 415 -9.45 12.45 11.45
N GLY A 416 -8.18 12.65 11.83
CA GLY A 416 -7.43 11.72 12.67
C GLY A 416 -6.70 10.62 11.91
N ALA A 417 -6.53 10.75 10.59
CA ALA A 417 -5.76 9.79 9.80
C ALA A 417 -4.33 9.63 10.34
N LYS A 418 -3.85 8.38 10.32
CA LYS A 418 -2.53 7.94 10.84
C LYS A 418 -1.55 7.51 9.77
N GLY A 419 -1.93 7.70 8.52
CA GLY A 419 -1.13 7.41 7.34
C GLY A 419 -1.94 7.76 6.10
N TYR A 420 -1.25 7.97 4.98
CA TYR A 420 -1.93 8.12 3.71
C TYR A 420 -1.10 7.61 2.54
N ILE A 421 -1.79 7.24 1.46
CA ILE A 421 -1.20 6.62 0.26
C ILE A 421 -1.64 7.40 -0.97
N TYR A 422 -0.71 7.78 -1.85
CA TYR A 422 -1.08 8.40 -3.13
C TYR A 422 -1.49 7.36 -4.15
N PHE A 423 -2.65 7.57 -4.77
CA PHE A 423 -3.01 6.94 -6.03
C PHE A 423 -3.01 8.00 -7.13
N THR A 424 -2.06 7.97 -8.09
CA THR A 424 -1.01 6.95 -8.32
C THR A 424 0.40 7.52 -8.40
N TYR A 425 1.41 6.68 -8.14
CA TYR A 425 2.80 6.99 -8.47
C TYR A 425 3.02 7.00 -9.99
N GLU A 426 2.97 5.85 -10.65
CA GLU A 426 2.91 5.79 -12.12
C GLU A 426 1.48 5.98 -12.59
N THR A 427 1.28 6.79 -13.64
CA THR A 427 -0.03 6.86 -14.29
C THR A 427 -0.31 5.52 -14.98
N PRO A 428 -1.39 4.79 -14.61
CA PRO A 428 -1.70 3.51 -15.24
C PRO A 428 -1.90 3.64 -16.75
N HIS A 429 -1.32 2.72 -17.52
CA HIS A 429 -1.56 2.64 -18.95
C HIS A 429 -2.91 1.95 -19.22
N THR A 430 -3.92 2.71 -19.63
CA THR A 430 -5.19 2.12 -20.07
C THR A 430 -5.18 1.90 -21.58
N ASN A 431 -5.48 0.69 -22.03
CA ASN A 431 -5.68 0.37 -23.45
C ASN A 431 -7.05 0.93 -23.92
N GLY A 432 -7.17 2.24 -24.17
CA GLY A 432 -8.40 2.88 -24.65
C GLY A 432 -8.45 4.42 -24.51
N GLU A 433 -9.46 5.05 -25.12
CA GLU A 433 -9.63 6.52 -25.25
C GLU A 433 -10.16 7.25 -23.98
N THR A 434 -10.40 6.55 -22.87
CA THR A 434 -10.81 7.14 -21.57
C THR A 434 -9.99 6.51 -20.45
N GLY A 435 -9.03 7.26 -19.91
CA GLY A 435 -7.92 6.67 -19.18
C GLY A 435 -7.51 7.42 -17.92
N PHE A 436 -6.62 6.81 -17.15
CA PHE A 436 -5.87 7.55 -16.14
C PHE A 436 -4.87 8.46 -16.83
N HIS A 437 -4.76 9.69 -16.35
CA HIS A 437 -3.78 10.64 -16.87
C HIS A 437 -3.33 11.63 -15.80
N ASN A 438 -2.18 12.28 -16.02
CA ASN A 438 -1.64 13.28 -15.11
C ASN A 438 -1.45 12.81 -13.65
N GLY A 439 -1.03 11.56 -13.43
CA GLY A 439 -0.56 11.05 -12.13
C GLY A 439 0.75 11.71 -11.67
N LEU A 440 1.38 11.21 -10.60
CA LEU A 440 2.66 11.76 -10.11
C LEU A 440 3.76 11.64 -11.18
N LEU A 441 3.87 10.48 -11.83
CA LEU A 441 4.64 10.28 -13.05
C LEU A 441 3.69 10.12 -14.24
N LEU A 442 4.04 10.76 -15.35
CA LEU A 442 3.37 10.58 -16.64
C LEU A 442 3.71 9.20 -17.24
N PRO A 443 2.93 8.71 -18.21
CA PRO A 443 3.18 7.42 -18.89
C PRO A 443 4.58 7.28 -19.54
N ASP A 444 5.30 8.36 -19.77
CA ASP A 444 6.66 8.34 -20.31
C ASP A 444 7.76 8.36 -19.21
N GLY A 445 7.35 8.19 -17.94
CA GLY A 445 8.22 8.21 -16.76
C GLY A 445 8.61 9.61 -16.29
N THR A 446 8.19 10.68 -16.97
CA THR A 446 8.51 12.05 -16.57
C THR A 446 7.67 12.50 -15.37
N ARG A 447 8.27 13.32 -14.50
CA ARG A 447 7.57 13.86 -13.32
C ARG A 447 6.55 14.93 -13.74
N ASN A 448 5.33 14.80 -13.26
CA ASN A 448 4.27 15.80 -13.42
C ASN A 448 4.32 16.84 -12.28
N ASP A 449 3.57 17.93 -12.40
CA ASP A 449 3.46 18.94 -11.33
C ASP A 449 2.91 18.36 -10.02
N THR A 450 2.02 17.35 -10.09
CA THR A 450 1.46 16.66 -8.93
C THR A 450 2.55 15.98 -8.08
N PHE A 451 3.66 15.53 -8.69
CA PHE A 451 4.85 15.06 -7.97
C PHE A 451 5.43 16.15 -7.07
N GLN A 452 5.56 17.37 -7.59
CA GLN A 452 6.12 18.49 -6.86
C GLN A 452 5.18 18.93 -5.72
N TYR A 453 3.87 18.92 -5.97
CA TYR A 453 2.85 19.20 -4.96
C TYR A 453 2.95 18.20 -3.80
N ALA A 454 2.94 16.90 -4.10
CA ALA A 454 3.05 15.84 -3.11
C ALA A 454 4.36 15.94 -2.32
N ALA A 455 5.50 16.15 -2.99
CA ALA A 455 6.80 16.29 -2.32
C ALA A 455 6.83 17.46 -1.33
N ALA A 456 6.22 18.61 -1.68
CA ALA A 456 6.12 19.77 -0.81
C ALA A 456 5.21 19.51 0.39
N ILE A 457 4.01 18.95 0.16
CA ILE A 457 3.04 18.64 1.21
C ILE A 457 3.58 17.58 2.17
N ASN A 458 4.16 16.49 1.67
CA ASN A 458 4.73 15.43 2.49
C ASN A 458 5.86 15.93 3.40
N ARG A 459 6.70 16.85 2.91
CA ARG A 459 7.73 17.47 3.74
C ARG A 459 7.15 18.23 4.93
N GLU A 460 6.00 18.87 4.75
CA GLU A 460 5.28 19.56 5.83
C GLU A 460 4.68 18.53 6.81
N VAL A 461 4.03 17.48 6.30
CA VAL A 461 3.44 16.41 7.14
C VAL A 461 4.48 15.67 7.95
N GLN A 462 5.65 15.33 7.38
CA GLN A 462 6.70 14.62 8.13
C GLN A 462 7.19 15.40 9.37
N LYS A 463 7.00 16.73 9.40
CA LYS A 463 7.27 17.55 10.60
C LYS A 463 6.15 17.48 11.64
N LEU A 464 4.92 17.27 11.22
CA LEU A 464 3.75 17.10 12.10
C LEU A 464 3.65 15.67 12.64
N GLY A 465 4.17 14.71 11.88
CA GLY A 465 4.12 13.26 12.15
C GLY A 465 4.37 12.83 13.59
N PRO A 466 5.46 13.26 14.24
CA PRO A 466 5.77 12.89 15.62
C PRO A 466 4.66 13.25 16.61
N ALA A 467 4.01 14.41 16.44
CA ALA A 467 2.84 14.78 17.24
C ALA A 467 1.64 13.95 16.81
N LEU A 468 1.29 13.99 15.52
CA LEU A 468 0.08 13.38 14.98
C LEU A 468 -0.06 11.90 15.31
N LEU A 469 1.02 11.11 15.28
CA LEU A 469 0.98 9.69 15.64
C LEU A 469 0.51 9.47 17.09
N ASN A 470 0.86 10.37 18.01
CA ASN A 470 0.56 10.29 19.44
C ASN A 470 -0.78 10.92 19.86
N LEU A 471 -1.47 11.62 18.94
CA LEU A 471 -2.73 12.30 19.23
C LEU A 471 -3.95 11.40 19.05
N THR A 472 -4.87 11.41 20.01
CA THR A 472 -6.21 10.82 19.84
C THR A 472 -7.17 11.95 19.46
N LEU A 473 -7.96 11.76 18.40
CA LEU A 473 -8.98 12.71 17.99
C LEU A 473 -10.18 12.63 18.94
N ASP A 474 -10.55 13.76 19.55
CA ASP A 474 -11.71 13.86 20.44
C ASP A 474 -12.95 14.30 19.65
N HIS A 475 -12.82 15.43 18.93
CA HIS A 475 -13.92 16.08 18.21
C HIS A 475 -13.42 16.76 16.95
N VAL A 476 -14.27 16.79 15.91
CA VAL A 476 -14.10 17.58 14.69
C VAL A 476 -15.32 18.47 14.53
N TYR A 477 -15.07 19.74 14.22
CA TYR A 477 -16.08 20.75 14.00
C TYR A 477 -15.81 21.49 12.69
N HIS A 478 -16.87 22.09 12.15
CA HIS A 478 -16.85 22.88 10.94
C HIS A 478 -17.41 24.28 11.19
N THR A 479 -16.87 25.25 10.45
CA THR A 479 -17.41 26.61 10.34
C THR A 479 -17.67 26.97 8.87
N GLY A 480 -18.42 28.04 8.63
CA GLY A 480 -18.91 28.41 7.29
C GLY A 480 -20.02 27.46 6.83
N GLY A 481 -20.12 27.20 5.52
CA GLY A 481 -21.01 26.18 4.99
C GLY A 481 -20.74 24.81 5.63
N LEU A 482 -21.76 24.17 6.18
CA LEU A 482 -21.68 22.89 6.88
C LEU A 482 -21.91 21.73 5.89
N PRO A 483 -20.87 20.93 5.58
CA PRO A 483 -21.05 19.77 4.73
C PRO A 483 -21.96 18.73 5.39
N PRO A 484 -22.62 17.85 4.60
CA PRO A 484 -23.46 16.79 5.12
C PRO A 484 -22.76 15.92 6.18
N ALA A 485 -23.50 15.55 7.23
CA ALA A 485 -23.05 14.74 8.37
C ALA A 485 -21.97 15.37 9.29
N THR A 486 -21.50 16.58 8.99
CA THR A 486 -20.53 17.28 9.84
C THR A 486 -21.18 17.97 11.03
N ARG A 487 -20.36 18.37 12.00
CA ARG A 487 -20.78 19.04 13.23
C ARG A 487 -20.36 20.51 13.21
N GLU A 488 -21.28 21.41 13.52
CA GLU A 488 -21.01 22.84 13.67
C GLU A 488 -20.12 23.13 14.89
N LEU A 489 -19.20 24.10 14.78
CA LEU A 489 -18.43 24.58 15.93
C LEU A 489 -19.33 25.33 16.90
N MET A 490 -19.71 24.68 18.00
CA MET A 490 -20.54 25.33 19.02
C MET A 490 -19.71 25.75 20.25
N PRO A 491 -20.12 26.77 21.03
CA PRO A 491 -19.37 27.24 22.21
C PRO A 491 -19.07 26.15 23.26
N GLN A 492 -19.86 25.07 23.30
CA GLN A 492 -19.61 23.94 24.21
C GLN A 492 -18.31 23.18 23.88
N SER A 493 -17.74 23.39 22.68
CA SER A 493 -16.41 22.89 22.32
C SER A 493 -15.28 23.58 23.10
N GLY A 494 -15.55 24.72 23.75
CA GLY A 494 -14.55 25.57 24.38
C GLY A 494 -13.86 26.55 23.43
N ILE A 495 -14.23 26.54 22.14
CA ILE A 495 -13.73 27.44 21.10
C ILE A 495 -14.91 28.07 20.35
N GLU A 496 -14.78 29.36 20.02
CA GLU A 496 -15.73 30.08 19.16
C GLU A 496 -15.00 30.99 18.15
N LEU A 497 -15.70 31.44 17.11
CA LEU A 497 -15.19 32.49 16.22
C LEU A 497 -15.18 33.83 16.97
N ALA A 498 -14.06 34.56 16.91
CA ALA A 498 -13.91 35.81 17.65
C ALA A 498 -14.66 37.00 17.02
N GLU A 499 -15.01 36.92 15.73
CA GLU A 499 -15.74 37.93 14.97
C GLU A 499 -16.97 37.30 14.31
N GLY A 500 -18.17 37.80 14.60
CA GLY A 500 -19.44 37.37 13.99
C GLY A 500 -19.95 36.01 14.49
N GLY A 501 -20.82 36.02 15.50
CA GLY A 501 -21.39 34.81 16.12
C GLY A 501 -22.45 34.07 15.29
N ASP A 502 -22.54 34.30 13.99
CA ASP A 502 -23.40 33.54 13.07
C ASP A 502 -22.50 32.73 12.13
N HIS A 503 -22.52 31.40 12.27
CA HIS A 503 -21.86 30.40 11.40
C HIS A 503 -22.45 30.34 9.97
N SER A 504 -22.90 31.48 9.46
CA SER A 504 -23.37 31.66 8.08
C SER A 504 -22.27 31.31 7.07
N GLU A 505 -22.65 31.15 5.80
CA GLU A 505 -21.70 31.00 4.67
C GLU A 505 -20.63 32.10 4.60
N GLN A 506 -20.82 33.23 5.30
CA GLN A 506 -19.88 34.34 5.38
C GLN A 506 -18.79 34.15 6.46
N SER A 507 -18.96 33.18 7.35
CA SER A 507 -17.93 32.81 8.32
C SER A 507 -16.73 32.14 7.64
N PRO A 508 -15.50 32.29 8.19
CA PRO A 508 -14.33 31.55 7.73
C PRO A 508 -14.63 30.05 7.60
N PRO A 509 -14.49 29.43 6.41
CA PRO A 509 -14.78 28.02 6.22
C PRO A 509 -13.59 27.17 6.71
N LEU A 510 -13.69 26.64 7.94
CA LEU A 510 -12.62 25.89 8.61
C LEU A 510 -13.08 24.49 9.03
N ILE A 511 -12.11 23.60 9.19
CA ILE A 511 -12.20 22.38 9.99
C ILE A 511 -11.39 22.61 11.27
N ILE A 512 -12.00 22.38 12.44
CA ILE A 512 -11.38 22.55 13.76
C ILE A 512 -11.44 21.22 14.48
N SER A 513 -10.28 20.62 14.73
CA SER A 513 -10.18 19.30 15.34
C SER A 513 -9.46 19.39 16.68
N LEU A 514 -10.08 18.81 17.71
CA LEU A 514 -9.55 18.76 19.07
C LEU A 514 -8.94 17.39 19.32
N PHE A 515 -7.73 17.38 19.86
CA PHE A 515 -7.01 16.15 20.15
C PHE A 515 -6.48 16.12 21.58
N THR A 516 -6.28 14.90 22.07
CA THR A 516 -5.62 14.62 23.35
C THR A 516 -4.42 13.70 23.11
N ALA A 517 -3.24 14.13 23.57
CA ALA A 517 -2.05 13.28 23.62
C ALA A 517 -2.12 12.30 24.79
N GLU A 518 -1.31 11.24 24.77
CA GLU A 518 -1.28 10.22 25.83
C GLU A 518 -0.92 10.78 27.21
N ASN A 519 -0.12 11.84 27.26
CA ASN A 519 0.24 12.53 28.50
C ASN A 519 -0.87 13.48 29.03
N GLY A 520 -1.99 13.60 28.31
CA GLY A 520 -3.12 14.47 28.65
C GLY A 520 -3.07 15.87 28.02
N ASP A 521 -1.99 16.22 27.32
CA ASP A 521 -1.88 17.51 26.63
C ASP A 521 -2.97 17.64 25.56
N LYS A 522 -3.49 18.87 25.41
CA LYS A 522 -4.53 19.19 24.46
C LYS A 522 -3.94 19.84 23.23
N PHE A 523 -4.47 19.48 22.06
CA PHE A 523 -4.06 20.03 20.78
C PHE A 523 -5.28 20.43 19.96
N VAL A 524 -5.08 21.40 19.08
CA VAL A 524 -6.07 21.82 18.09
C VAL A 524 -5.43 21.88 16.72
N MET A 525 -6.04 21.23 15.72
CA MET A 525 -5.71 21.45 14.32
C MET A 525 -6.77 22.33 13.68
N ILE A 526 -6.32 23.34 12.94
CA ILE A 526 -7.19 24.25 12.19
C ILE A 526 -6.82 24.13 10.72
N VAL A 527 -7.79 23.74 9.89
CA VAL A 527 -7.62 23.53 8.45
C VAL A 527 -8.52 24.49 7.68
N SER A 528 -7.97 25.12 6.64
CA SER A 528 -8.73 25.95 5.72
C SER A 528 -9.48 25.07 4.71
N LYS A 529 -10.79 25.30 4.54
CA LYS A 529 -11.57 24.76 3.40
C LYS A 529 -11.48 25.66 2.16
N GLN A 530 -10.84 26.83 2.26
CA GLN A 530 -10.62 27.73 1.12
C GLN A 530 -9.47 27.18 0.25
N LEU A 531 -9.70 27.11 -1.08
CA LEU A 531 -8.78 26.50 -2.05
C LEU A 531 -8.14 27.50 -3.01
N LEU A 532 -8.58 28.76 -3.00
CA LEU A 532 -8.08 29.78 -3.93
C LEU A 532 -7.32 30.91 -3.23
N GLU A 533 -7.69 31.23 -2.00
CA GLU A 533 -7.20 32.40 -1.28
C GLU A 533 -6.67 32.02 0.12
N VAL A 534 -5.85 32.92 0.68
CA VAL A 534 -5.44 32.81 2.08
C VAL A 534 -6.66 32.96 2.97
N GLN A 535 -6.76 32.11 3.98
CA GLN A 535 -7.82 32.15 4.98
C GLN A 535 -7.27 32.69 6.30
N ASP A 536 -7.65 33.91 6.64
CA ASP A 536 -7.44 34.46 7.97
C ASP A 536 -8.63 34.11 8.86
N ALA A 537 -8.35 33.75 10.11
CA ALA A 537 -9.38 33.49 11.12
C ALA A 537 -8.90 33.87 12.52
N ARG A 538 -9.86 34.18 13.38
CA ARG A 538 -9.62 34.52 14.79
C ARG A 538 -10.50 33.63 15.64
N LEU A 539 -9.89 32.76 16.45
CA LEU A 539 -10.58 31.81 17.31
C LEU A 539 -10.40 32.20 18.76
N ARG A 540 -11.49 32.27 19.51
CA ARG A 540 -11.47 32.54 20.95
C ARG A 540 -11.57 31.24 21.72
N PHE A 541 -10.56 30.98 22.54
CA PHE A 541 -10.53 29.89 23.51
C PHE A 541 -11.17 30.38 24.81
N LEU A 542 -12.32 29.80 25.17
CA LEU A 542 -13.14 30.27 26.30
C LEU A 542 -12.44 30.07 27.65
N ALA A 543 -11.59 29.04 27.76
CA ALA A 543 -10.80 28.75 28.95
C ALA A 543 -9.60 29.68 29.13
N LYS A 544 -9.22 30.44 28.08
CA LYS A 544 -8.03 31.31 28.05
C LYS A 544 -6.76 30.61 28.58
N PRO A 545 -6.26 29.57 27.87
CA PRO A 545 -5.02 28.89 28.25
C PRO A 545 -3.87 29.89 28.45
N GLU A 546 -2.91 29.58 29.32
CA GLU A 546 -1.76 30.46 29.56
C GLU A 546 -0.90 30.57 28.29
N PHE A 547 -0.72 29.46 27.56
CA PHE A 547 0.01 29.45 26.30
C PHE A 547 -0.69 28.63 25.20
N ILE A 548 -0.56 29.11 23.96
CA ILE A 548 -0.82 28.33 22.75
C ILE A 548 0.44 28.35 21.90
N HIS A 549 0.96 27.17 21.58
CA HIS A 549 2.15 27.02 20.78
C HIS A 549 1.82 26.37 19.45
N GLU A 550 2.26 26.96 18.36
CA GLU A 550 2.19 26.31 17.05
C GLU A 550 3.26 25.22 16.99
N TRP A 551 2.87 24.03 16.53
CA TRP A 551 3.81 22.97 16.22
C TRP A 551 4.52 23.31 14.91
N ARG A 552 5.74 23.85 15.00
CA ARG A 552 6.58 24.21 13.85
C ARG A 552 7.85 23.36 13.81
N ASN A 553 8.53 23.41 12.68
CA ASN A 553 9.94 23.08 12.62
C ASN A 553 10.59 24.02 11.61
N GLU A 554 11.22 25.09 12.13
CA GLU A 554 11.85 26.17 11.36
C GLU A 554 13.35 25.99 11.11
N ASP A 555 13.98 24.91 11.59
CA ASP A 555 15.40 24.74 11.32
C ASP A 555 15.59 23.94 10.03
N GLY A 556 16.02 24.62 8.96
CA GLY A 556 16.50 24.03 7.70
C GLY A 556 17.74 23.12 7.85
N LYS A 557 17.81 22.31 8.91
CA LYS A 557 18.85 21.32 9.21
C LYS A 557 18.40 19.95 8.71
N LYS A 558 19.35 19.22 8.13
CA LYS A 558 19.13 17.92 7.50
C LYS A 558 18.60 16.89 8.52
N TRP A 559 17.65 16.08 8.06
CA TRP A 559 16.81 15.12 8.79
C TRP A 559 17.51 14.07 9.68
N HIS A 560 18.84 13.87 9.58
CA HIS A 560 19.54 12.74 10.22
C HIS A 560 20.23 13.03 11.57
N GLN A 561 19.95 14.14 12.26
CA GLN A 561 20.79 14.53 13.43
C GLN A 561 20.07 14.93 14.73
N GLN A 562 18.76 14.75 14.91
CA GLN A 562 18.11 15.11 16.19
C GLN A 562 17.01 14.14 16.64
N GLU A 563 16.99 13.87 17.96
CA GLU A 563 16.04 13.00 18.68
C GLU A 563 14.71 13.70 19.05
N GLU A 564 14.54 14.99 18.75
CA GLU A 564 13.28 15.73 18.93
C GLU A 564 12.90 16.43 17.62
N VAL A 565 11.82 15.97 16.96
CA VAL A 565 11.53 16.26 15.54
C VAL A 565 10.41 17.32 15.34
N GLY A 566 10.11 18.10 16.39
CA GLY A 566 9.21 19.26 16.31
C GLY A 566 9.55 20.30 17.37
N VAL A 567 9.35 21.58 17.06
CA VAL A 567 9.61 22.72 17.93
C VAL A 567 8.32 23.50 18.14
N LEU A 568 7.97 23.72 19.40
CA LEU A 568 6.87 24.62 19.75
C LEU A 568 7.34 26.07 19.53
N SER A 569 6.66 26.80 18.65
CA SER A 569 6.85 28.24 18.49
C SER A 569 5.69 28.99 19.14
N GLU A 570 5.93 30.19 19.65
CA GLU A 570 4.87 31.06 20.14
C GLU A 570 3.88 31.38 19.01
N ALA A 571 2.59 31.12 19.26
CA ALA A 571 1.52 31.47 18.32
C ALA A 571 1.10 32.94 18.50
N ASP A 572 0.39 33.52 17.52
CA ASP A 572 -0.24 34.84 17.65
C ASP A 572 -1.49 34.74 18.53
N TYR A 573 -1.26 34.52 19.83
CA TYR A 573 -2.27 34.29 20.85
C TYR A 573 -2.23 35.38 21.93
N ASP A 574 -3.37 36.03 22.14
CA ASP A 574 -3.57 37.00 23.21
C ASP A 574 -4.28 36.33 24.38
N LYS A 575 -3.54 36.06 25.46
CA LYS A 575 -4.05 35.40 26.67
C LYS A 575 -5.09 36.21 27.45
N GLU A 576 -5.07 37.54 27.34
CA GLU A 576 -6.06 38.40 28.04
C GLU A 576 -7.44 38.24 27.38
N THR A 577 -7.47 38.18 26.05
CA THR A 577 -8.71 38.01 25.29
C THR A 577 -9.04 36.54 25.01
N GLY A 578 -8.06 35.64 25.09
CA GLY A 578 -8.15 34.23 24.68
C GLY A 578 -8.17 34.04 23.16
N VAL A 579 -7.73 35.03 22.37
CA VAL A 579 -7.86 35.00 20.91
C VAL A 579 -6.57 34.53 20.26
N LEU A 580 -6.66 33.48 19.47
CA LEU A 580 -5.64 33.04 18.53
C LEU A 580 -5.95 33.59 17.13
N SER A 581 -5.02 34.31 16.54
CA SER A 581 -5.09 34.71 15.13
C SER A 581 -4.34 33.70 14.27
N VAL A 582 -4.97 33.21 13.21
CA VAL A 582 -4.36 32.26 12.27
C VAL A 582 -4.50 32.79 10.85
N SER A 583 -3.46 32.55 10.06
CA SER A 583 -3.45 32.75 8.61
C SER A 583 -3.02 31.44 7.96
N LEU A 584 -3.85 30.94 7.04
CA LEU A 584 -3.70 29.63 6.40
C LEU A 584 -3.62 29.81 4.88
N ARG A 585 -2.63 29.19 4.25
CA ARG A 585 -2.59 29.04 2.79
C ARG A 585 -3.82 28.25 2.31
N PRO A 586 -4.17 28.34 1.02
CA PRO A 586 -5.25 27.53 0.46
C PRO A 586 -5.09 26.03 0.78
N GLY A 587 -6.09 25.43 1.42
CA GLY A 587 -6.10 24.03 1.84
C GLY A 587 -5.13 23.64 2.99
N GLU A 588 -4.43 24.59 3.60
CA GLU A 588 -3.45 24.33 4.66
C GLU A 588 -4.11 23.98 6.00
N GLY A 589 -3.42 23.16 6.79
CA GLY A 589 -3.69 22.98 8.21
C GLY A 589 -2.50 23.34 9.10
N LYS A 590 -2.78 23.85 10.29
CA LYS A 590 -1.80 24.10 11.36
C LYS A 590 -2.22 23.41 12.65
N LEU A 591 -1.25 22.85 13.36
CA LEU A 591 -1.44 22.14 14.64
C LEU A 591 -0.89 23.00 15.78
N TYR A 592 -1.64 23.13 16.86
CA TYR A 592 -1.26 23.89 18.04
C TYR A 592 -1.39 23.05 19.30
N ARG A 593 -0.41 23.15 20.20
CA ARG A 593 -0.49 22.64 21.57
C ARG A 593 -1.10 23.70 22.47
N ILE A 594 -1.99 23.28 23.35
CA ILE A 594 -2.69 24.13 24.32
C ILE A 594 -2.12 23.82 25.70
N GLU A 595 -1.58 24.83 26.39
CA GLU A 595 -1.00 24.72 27.72
C GLU A 595 -1.78 25.59 28.71
N GLY A 596 -2.25 24.95 29.79
CA GLY A 596 -3.15 25.56 30.79
C GLY A 596 -2.45 26.25 31.94
#